data_AF-A0A516HAU3-F1
#
_entry.id   AF-A0A516HAU3-F1
#
_cell.length_a   1.000
_cell.length_b   1.000
_cell.length_c   1.000
_cell.angle_alpha   90.00
_cell.angle_beta   90.00
_cell.angle_gamma   90.00
#
_symmetry.space_group_name_H-M   'P 1'
#
loop_
_entity.id
_entity.type
_entity.pdbx_description
1 polymer ?
#
loop_
_entity_poly.entity_id
_entity_poly.type
_entity_poly.pdbx_seq_one_letter_code
_entity_poly.pdbx_strand_id
1 'polypeptide(L)'
;MKFMIAVKSKFQNLISLGIALIAGLSLALVFASMSKAQASDAANFELKQHCPPSFEKNAKGHCMLRTMYEFYNSVQNRGVGGTQTSLPDHRDGFTPAQIDLGRYLFFDPLLSKDGSLSCASCHQPDKGFSDDMDRSVGVTGEKVPRSAPTLWNVAFLDRFFWDGRADTLEEQAVGPLFDPKEMGNNPQQLLASLRGNDSYPSMFKQAFPETEQIEIEQVATALAAFQTSLISLNSRYDQYAHGFHDALSENEIKGMNIFRSFVARCAECHQPPLFTNNQIAVIGTPEPEGMPFDPGAEVPFNDKRMRGGFKVPTLRNIAKTAPYMHSGGMKSLREAAGFYTKGRGHAVPEGEELIIHWHIWEPNLTDEELDRIVDFLHALTDESLTPQIPSVLPSGLPAVDAKYAASLQNNKVLSGDKPMPSVSNNKKLGASSINNQQQEHTEEVSGDIYE
;
A
#
# COMPACT_ATOMS: atom_id res chain seq x y z
N MET A 1 -64.38 9.60 -70.73
CA MET A 1 -62.93 9.82 -70.56
C MET A 1 -62.54 10.53 -69.25
N LYS A 2 -63.32 11.50 -68.72
CA LYS A 2 -63.00 12.17 -67.44
C LYS A 2 -63.30 11.36 -66.16
N PHE A 3 -64.19 10.36 -66.21
CA PHE A 3 -64.55 9.55 -65.03
C PHE A 3 -63.53 8.44 -64.70
N MET A 4 -62.85 7.88 -65.71
CA MET A 4 -61.84 6.81 -65.52
C MET A 4 -60.51 7.33 -64.94
N ILE A 5 -60.21 8.62 -65.07
CA ILE A 5 -58.96 9.21 -64.55
C ILE A 5 -59.06 9.45 -63.03
N ALA A 6 -60.24 9.84 -62.53
CA ALA A 6 -60.47 10.10 -61.11
C ALA A 6 -60.45 8.83 -60.24
N VAL A 7 -60.92 7.69 -60.78
CA VAL A 7 -60.92 6.40 -60.06
C VAL A 7 -59.49 5.82 -59.96
N LYS A 8 -58.67 6.00 -61.00
CA LYS A 8 -57.27 5.53 -61.02
C LYS A 8 -56.39 6.27 -60.01
N SER A 9 -56.59 7.58 -59.87
CA SER A 9 -55.89 8.43 -58.90
C SER A 9 -56.22 8.08 -57.45
N LYS A 10 -57.49 7.82 -57.13
CA LYS A 10 -57.88 7.40 -55.77
C LYS A 10 -57.37 6.01 -55.40
N PHE A 11 -57.33 5.07 -56.35
CA PHE A 11 -56.78 3.73 -56.12
C PHE A 11 -55.26 3.75 -55.91
N GLN A 12 -54.51 4.56 -56.66
CA GLN A 12 -53.07 4.70 -56.47
C GLN A 12 -52.71 5.32 -55.12
N ASN A 13 -53.48 6.31 -54.65
CA ASN A 13 -53.25 6.94 -53.34
C ASN A 13 -53.56 6.00 -52.16
N LEU A 14 -54.54 5.10 -52.28
CA LEU A 14 -54.84 4.09 -51.25
C LEU A 14 -53.76 3.01 -51.17
N ILE A 15 -53.17 2.62 -52.30
CA ILE A 15 -52.07 1.65 -52.35
C ILE A 15 -50.78 2.27 -51.77
N SER A 16 -50.48 3.54 -52.08
CA SER A 16 -49.31 4.23 -51.50
C SER A 16 -49.43 4.46 -50.00
N LEU A 17 -50.65 4.70 -49.48
CA LEU A 17 -50.88 4.87 -48.04
C LEU A 17 -50.77 3.53 -47.28
N GLY A 18 -51.23 2.43 -47.88
CA GLY A 18 -51.08 1.09 -47.31
C GLY A 18 -49.63 0.59 -47.28
N ILE A 19 -48.84 0.86 -48.32
CA ILE A 19 -47.42 0.50 -48.36
C ILE A 19 -46.60 1.33 -47.36
N ALA A 20 -46.94 2.61 -47.16
CA ALA A 20 -46.28 3.46 -46.17
C ALA A 20 -46.56 3.03 -44.72
N LEU A 21 -47.79 2.57 -44.41
CA LEU A 21 -48.13 2.05 -43.07
C LEU A 21 -47.45 0.72 -42.77
N ILE A 22 -47.37 -0.19 -43.75
CA ILE A 22 -46.71 -1.49 -43.59
C ILE A 22 -45.18 -1.31 -43.46
N ALA A 23 -44.58 -0.44 -44.28
CA ALA A 23 -43.16 -0.10 -44.19
C ALA A 23 -42.82 0.57 -42.84
N GLY A 24 -43.68 1.46 -42.34
CA GLY A 24 -43.51 2.11 -41.03
C GLY A 24 -43.62 1.14 -39.85
N LEU A 25 -44.55 0.16 -39.90
CA LEU A 25 -44.65 -0.87 -38.86
C LEU A 25 -43.47 -1.85 -38.89
N SER A 26 -42.99 -2.25 -40.07
CA SER A 26 -41.80 -3.11 -40.18
C SER A 26 -40.51 -2.40 -39.76
N LEU A 27 -40.39 -1.09 -40.02
CA LEU A 27 -39.23 -0.30 -39.57
C LEU A 27 -39.27 -0.07 -38.05
N ALA A 28 -40.45 0.14 -37.46
CA ALA A 28 -40.61 0.24 -36.01
C ALA A 28 -40.35 -1.08 -35.27
N LEU A 29 -40.72 -2.23 -35.87
CA LEU A 29 -40.40 -3.57 -35.32
C LEU A 29 -38.91 -3.91 -35.47
N VAL A 30 -38.25 -3.49 -36.55
CA VAL A 30 -36.80 -3.65 -36.70
C VAL A 30 -36.05 -2.74 -35.72
N PHE A 31 -36.44 -1.48 -35.54
CA PHE A 31 -35.84 -0.59 -34.53
C PHE A 31 -36.10 -1.03 -33.08
N ALA A 32 -37.26 -1.62 -32.78
CA ALA A 32 -37.56 -2.21 -31.47
C ALA A 32 -36.77 -3.50 -31.21
N SER A 33 -36.39 -4.24 -32.26
CA SER A 33 -35.54 -5.44 -32.16
C SER A 33 -34.04 -5.13 -32.12
N MET A 34 -33.60 -3.96 -32.64
CA MET A 34 -32.20 -3.52 -32.53
C MET A 34 -31.91 -2.74 -31.24
N SER A 35 -32.94 -2.31 -30.49
CA SER A 35 -32.77 -1.63 -29.19
C SER A 35 -32.74 -2.59 -27.98
N LYS A 36 -32.76 -3.91 -28.22
CA LYS A 36 -32.67 -4.95 -27.18
C LYS A 36 -31.45 -5.87 -27.29
N ALA A 37 -30.54 -5.60 -28.23
CA ALA A 37 -29.31 -6.34 -28.43
C ALA A 37 -28.08 -5.49 -28.07
N GLN A 38 -28.16 -4.82 -26.91
CA GLN A 38 -27.01 -4.31 -26.18
C GLN A 38 -27.38 -4.26 -24.71
N ALA A 39 -27.79 -5.42 -24.17
CA ALA A 39 -27.33 -5.75 -22.83
C ALA A 39 -25.80 -5.78 -22.98
N SER A 40 -25.11 -4.87 -22.30
CA SER A 40 -23.68 -4.97 -22.10
C SER A 40 -23.37 -6.42 -21.76
N ASP A 41 -22.44 -7.05 -22.48
CA ASP A 41 -21.72 -8.19 -21.93
C ASP A 41 -21.04 -7.62 -20.68
N ALA A 42 -21.72 -7.71 -19.52
CA ALA A 42 -21.12 -7.44 -18.23
C ALA A 42 -19.87 -8.32 -18.22
N ALA A 43 -18.69 -7.70 -18.20
CA ALA A 43 -17.46 -8.45 -18.15
C ALA A 43 -17.57 -9.38 -16.94
N ASN A 44 -17.61 -10.68 -17.16
CA ASN A 44 -17.71 -11.65 -16.08
C ASN A 44 -16.36 -11.63 -15.35
N PHE A 45 -16.27 -10.83 -14.29
CA PHE A 45 -15.10 -10.78 -13.42
C PHE A 45 -15.06 -12.06 -12.58
N GLU A 46 -14.12 -12.94 -12.90
CA GLU A 46 -13.79 -14.12 -12.10
C GLU A 46 -12.66 -13.76 -11.13
N LEU A 47 -12.94 -13.89 -9.83
CA LEU A 47 -11.95 -13.62 -8.78
C LEU A 47 -10.92 -14.74 -8.68
N LYS A 48 -9.68 -14.38 -8.36
CA LYS A 48 -8.58 -15.34 -8.22
C LYS A 48 -8.90 -16.44 -7.21
N GLN A 49 -8.51 -17.67 -7.57
CA GLN A 49 -8.66 -18.87 -6.74
C GLN A 49 -7.37 -19.30 -6.02
N HIS A 50 -6.26 -18.63 -6.36
CA HIS A 50 -4.92 -18.86 -5.79
C HIS A 50 -4.50 -17.68 -4.93
N CYS A 51 -3.79 -17.99 -3.84
CA CYS A 51 -3.24 -16.99 -2.96
C CYS A 51 -2.21 -16.10 -3.68
N PRO A 52 -2.06 -14.83 -3.26
CA PRO A 52 -0.99 -13.98 -3.76
C PRO A 52 0.40 -14.55 -3.39
N PRO A 53 1.47 -14.05 -4.04
CA PRO A 53 2.84 -14.38 -3.63
C PRO A 53 3.07 -14.21 -2.12
N SER A 54 3.91 -15.07 -1.55
CA SER A 54 4.16 -15.18 -0.10
C SER A 54 3.01 -15.70 0.75
N PHE A 55 1.92 -16.20 0.14
CA PHE A 55 0.84 -16.85 0.88
C PHE A 55 0.60 -18.28 0.41
N GLU A 56 0.34 -19.17 1.36
CA GLU A 56 -0.03 -20.57 1.10
C GLU A 56 -1.49 -20.81 1.50
N LYS A 57 -2.24 -21.49 0.62
CA LYS A 57 -3.64 -21.83 0.88
C LYS A 57 -3.72 -23.02 1.83
N ASN A 58 -4.33 -22.83 3.00
CA ASN A 58 -4.56 -23.91 3.96
C ASN A 58 -5.74 -24.81 3.55
N ALA A 59 -5.99 -25.88 4.32
CA ALA A 59 -7.06 -26.85 4.06
C ALA A 59 -8.49 -26.25 4.10
N LYS A 60 -8.68 -25.10 4.77
CA LYS A 60 -9.95 -24.35 4.80
C LYS A 60 -10.09 -23.37 3.62
N GLY A 61 -9.10 -23.31 2.75
CA GLY A 61 -9.08 -22.43 1.59
C GLY A 61 -8.62 -21.00 1.88
N HIS A 62 -8.06 -20.73 3.05
CA HIS A 62 -7.58 -19.42 3.45
C HIS A 62 -6.08 -19.26 3.17
N CYS A 63 -5.68 -18.06 2.78
CA CYS A 63 -4.29 -17.69 2.54
C CYS A 63 -3.61 -17.36 3.87
N MET A 64 -2.59 -18.15 4.21
CA MET A 64 -1.73 -17.95 5.36
C MET A 64 -0.40 -17.39 4.89
N LEU A 65 0.10 -16.34 5.55
CA LEU A 65 1.38 -15.74 5.20
C LEU A 65 2.51 -16.75 5.39
N ARG A 66 3.51 -16.70 4.50
CA ARG A 66 4.74 -17.50 4.55
C ARG A 66 5.95 -16.60 4.36
N THR A 67 6.87 -16.65 5.31
CA THR A 67 8.07 -15.80 5.28
C THR A 67 9.26 -16.52 5.87
N MET A 68 10.45 -16.09 5.48
CA MET A 68 11.70 -16.59 6.07
C MET A 68 11.82 -16.24 7.57
N TYR A 69 11.05 -15.28 8.07
CA TYR A 69 11.00 -14.92 9.48
C TYR A 69 10.27 -15.96 10.35
N GLU A 70 9.51 -16.89 9.76
CA GLU A 70 8.89 -18.01 10.49
C GLU A 70 9.92 -19.02 11.01
N PHE A 71 11.15 -19.02 10.49
CA PHE A 71 12.23 -19.90 10.95
C PHE A 71 12.90 -19.44 12.25
N TYR A 72 12.55 -18.27 12.76
CA TYR A 72 13.13 -17.71 13.99
C TYR A 72 12.14 -17.75 15.13
N ASN A 73 12.63 -18.10 16.32
CA ASN A 73 11.82 -18.03 17.52
C ASN A 73 11.63 -16.57 17.94
N SER A 74 10.43 -16.24 18.43
CA SER A 74 10.23 -14.99 19.16
C SER A 74 11.16 -14.96 20.37
N VAL A 75 11.86 -13.84 20.54
CA VAL A 75 12.72 -13.66 21.71
C VAL A 75 11.91 -13.38 22.98
N GLN A 76 10.56 -13.32 22.92
CA GLN A 76 9.66 -13.20 24.09
C GLN A 76 10.15 -12.18 25.13
N ASN A 77 10.44 -10.94 24.70
CA ASN A 77 10.97 -9.87 25.55
C ASN A 77 12.37 -10.11 26.16
N ARG A 78 13.12 -11.12 25.70
CA ARG A 78 14.50 -11.42 26.17
C ARG A 78 15.58 -10.56 25.52
N GLY A 79 15.21 -9.57 24.71
CA GLY A 79 16.08 -8.46 24.33
C GLY A 79 17.40 -8.86 23.67
N VAL A 80 17.39 -9.78 22.71
CA VAL A 80 18.56 -9.99 21.84
C VAL A 80 18.26 -9.34 20.49
N GLY A 81 18.75 -8.11 20.32
CA GLY A 81 18.65 -7.29 19.10
C GLY A 81 19.46 -7.85 17.92
N GLY A 82 19.30 -9.14 17.65
CA GLY A 82 19.84 -9.82 16.49
C GLY A 82 18.96 -9.60 15.27
N THR A 83 19.53 -9.85 14.09
CA THR A 83 18.81 -9.76 12.81
C THR A 83 17.81 -10.91 12.61
N GLN A 84 17.88 -11.97 13.42
CA GLN A 84 17.08 -13.18 13.31
C GLN A 84 16.02 -13.24 14.43
N THR A 85 14.98 -12.43 14.30
CA THR A 85 13.84 -12.40 15.22
C THR A 85 12.55 -12.71 14.47
N SER A 86 11.58 -13.33 15.14
CA SER A 86 10.25 -13.54 14.53
C SER A 86 9.52 -12.21 14.29
N LEU A 87 8.54 -12.25 13.39
CA LEU A 87 7.54 -11.19 13.24
C LEU A 87 6.55 -11.23 14.42
N PRO A 88 5.86 -10.11 14.73
CA PRO A 88 4.73 -10.12 15.66
C PRO A 88 3.53 -10.88 15.06
N ASP A 89 2.49 -11.06 15.89
CA ASP A 89 1.20 -11.52 15.42
C ASP A 89 0.68 -10.61 14.30
N HIS A 90 -0.02 -11.19 13.33
CA HIS A 90 -0.44 -10.50 12.13
C HIS A 90 -1.82 -10.94 11.66
N ARG A 91 -2.45 -10.07 10.88
CA ARG A 91 -3.75 -10.30 10.27
C ARG A 91 -3.58 -11.01 8.93
N ASP A 92 -3.99 -12.28 8.87
CA ASP A 92 -4.13 -13.05 7.63
C ASP A 92 -5.41 -13.92 7.65
N GLY A 93 -5.47 -14.97 6.82
CA GLY A 93 -6.57 -15.95 6.88
C GLY A 93 -7.78 -15.59 6.01
N PHE A 94 -7.60 -14.74 5.01
CA PHE A 94 -8.61 -14.42 3.99
C PHE A 94 -8.58 -15.42 2.83
N THR A 95 -9.69 -15.59 2.12
CA THR A 95 -9.69 -16.39 0.88
C THR A 95 -9.02 -15.63 -0.26
N PRO A 96 -8.48 -16.33 -1.28
CA PRO A 96 -8.00 -15.70 -2.52
C PRO A 96 -9.01 -14.72 -3.14
N ALA A 97 -10.30 -15.09 -3.13
CA ALA A 97 -11.36 -14.27 -3.70
C ALA A 97 -11.59 -12.99 -2.90
N GLN A 98 -11.54 -13.04 -1.57
CA GLN A 98 -11.64 -11.83 -0.73
C GLN A 98 -10.49 -10.85 -0.98
N ILE A 99 -9.26 -11.36 -1.08
CA ILE A 99 -8.07 -10.55 -1.38
C ILE A 99 -8.20 -9.91 -2.76
N ASP A 100 -8.64 -10.67 -3.77
CA ASP A 100 -8.73 -10.16 -5.14
C ASP A 100 -9.91 -9.19 -5.33
N LEU A 101 -11.04 -9.40 -4.64
CA LEU A 101 -12.12 -8.43 -4.57
C LEU A 101 -11.65 -7.12 -3.93
N GLY A 102 -10.92 -7.22 -2.82
CA GLY A 102 -10.27 -6.10 -2.16
C GLY A 102 -9.36 -5.32 -3.09
N ARG A 103 -8.58 -6.03 -3.92
CA ARG A 103 -7.72 -5.42 -4.95
C ARG A 103 -8.56 -4.61 -5.93
N TYR A 104 -9.67 -5.14 -6.45
CA TYR A 104 -10.54 -4.34 -7.33
C TYR A 104 -11.09 -3.10 -6.63
N LEU A 105 -11.64 -3.26 -5.41
CA LEU A 105 -12.19 -2.14 -4.62
C LEU A 105 -11.14 -1.05 -4.34
N PHE A 106 -9.91 -1.44 -4.00
CA PHE A 106 -8.82 -0.51 -3.69
C PHE A 106 -8.49 0.44 -4.84
N PHE A 107 -8.56 -0.06 -6.08
CA PHE A 107 -8.27 0.73 -7.27
C PHE A 107 -9.52 1.39 -7.87
N ASP A 108 -10.75 1.03 -7.46
CA ASP A 108 -11.98 1.50 -8.10
C ASP A 108 -12.47 2.85 -7.54
N PRO A 109 -12.52 3.93 -8.36
CA PRO A 109 -13.00 5.22 -7.90
C PRO A 109 -14.49 5.26 -7.53
N LEU A 110 -15.27 4.23 -7.89
CA LEU A 110 -16.69 4.08 -7.53
C LEU A 110 -16.93 4.19 -6.02
N LEU A 111 -15.90 3.95 -5.20
CA LEU A 111 -15.98 4.06 -3.75
C LEU A 111 -16.06 5.52 -3.26
N SER A 112 -15.66 6.51 -4.08
CA SER A 112 -15.77 7.93 -3.73
C SER A 112 -17.13 8.52 -4.10
N LYS A 113 -17.46 9.67 -3.49
CA LYS A 113 -18.74 10.36 -3.67
C LYS A 113 -19.09 10.66 -5.14
N ASP A 114 -18.10 10.99 -5.95
CA ASP A 114 -18.27 11.47 -7.33
C ASP A 114 -17.53 10.62 -8.36
N GLY A 115 -16.95 9.48 -7.94
CA GLY A 115 -16.19 8.60 -8.84
C GLY A 115 -14.82 9.14 -9.23
N SER A 116 -14.26 10.13 -8.52
CA SER A 116 -12.98 10.75 -8.87
C SER A 116 -11.75 10.17 -8.15
N LEU A 117 -11.93 9.51 -7.00
CA LEU A 117 -10.85 9.02 -6.14
C LEU A 117 -11.02 7.55 -5.77
N SER A 118 -9.91 6.82 -5.72
CA SER A 118 -9.82 5.48 -5.13
C SER A 118 -8.78 5.48 -3.99
N CYS A 119 -8.62 4.35 -3.29
CA CYS A 119 -7.55 4.24 -2.29
C CYS A 119 -6.16 4.44 -2.94
N ALA A 120 -6.01 3.97 -4.18
CA ALA A 120 -4.78 4.11 -4.96
C ALA A 120 -4.44 5.55 -5.37
N SER A 121 -5.38 6.51 -5.28
CA SER A 121 -5.07 7.93 -5.51
C SER A 121 -4.09 8.47 -4.47
N CYS A 122 -4.23 8.05 -3.21
CA CYS A 122 -3.35 8.46 -2.10
C CYS A 122 -2.29 7.40 -1.73
N HIS A 123 -2.48 6.16 -2.17
CA HIS A 123 -1.59 5.02 -1.88
C HIS A 123 -1.16 4.32 -3.17
N GLN A 124 -0.27 4.98 -3.91
CA GLN A 124 0.19 4.57 -5.24
C GLN A 124 1.26 3.47 -5.15
N PRO A 125 1.07 2.30 -5.80
CA PRO A 125 2.01 1.19 -5.76
C PRO A 125 3.47 1.55 -6.11
N ASP A 126 3.72 2.42 -7.10
CA ASP A 126 5.06 2.85 -7.54
C ASP A 126 5.69 3.95 -6.66
N LYS A 127 4.97 4.39 -5.62
CA LYS A 127 5.42 5.35 -4.60
C LYS A 127 5.47 4.69 -3.22
N GLY A 128 5.72 3.38 -3.17
CA GLY A 128 5.73 2.65 -1.91
C GLY A 128 4.39 2.68 -1.17
N PHE A 129 3.27 2.76 -1.90
CA PHE A 129 1.93 2.96 -1.33
C PHE A 129 1.76 4.25 -0.51
N SER A 130 2.47 5.32 -0.87
CA SER A 130 2.12 6.72 -0.57
C SER A 130 1.76 7.46 -1.87
N ASP A 131 1.73 8.80 -1.88
CA ASP A 131 1.35 9.61 -3.06
C ASP A 131 2.43 10.59 -3.54
N ASP A 132 3.64 10.56 -3.00
CA ASP A 132 4.73 11.51 -3.30
C ASP A 132 4.33 12.98 -3.01
N MET A 133 3.37 13.19 -2.09
CA MET A 133 2.89 14.51 -1.68
C MET A 133 3.14 14.74 -0.19
N ASP A 134 3.27 16.03 0.18
CA ASP A 134 3.31 16.43 1.59
C ASP A 134 2.03 15.99 2.31
N ARG A 135 0.88 16.22 1.69
CA ARG A 135 -0.44 15.81 2.15
C ARG A 135 -1.32 15.53 0.96
N SER A 136 -2.09 14.45 1.05
CA SER A 136 -2.99 14.00 0.00
C SER A 136 -4.06 15.04 -0.32
N VAL A 137 -4.61 14.99 -1.52
CA VAL A 137 -5.72 15.85 -1.95
C VAL A 137 -6.96 14.99 -2.11
N GLY A 138 -7.98 15.26 -1.31
CA GLY A 138 -9.25 14.52 -1.41
C GLY A 138 -10.26 15.17 -2.34
N VAL A 139 -11.52 14.74 -2.23
CA VAL A 139 -12.61 15.05 -3.16
C VAL A 139 -12.97 16.54 -3.21
N THR A 140 -12.62 17.29 -2.16
CA THR A 140 -12.81 18.76 -2.11
C THR A 140 -11.77 19.52 -2.93
N GLY A 141 -10.69 18.86 -3.35
CA GLY A 141 -9.52 19.50 -3.97
C GLY A 141 -8.57 20.17 -2.97
N GLU A 142 -8.89 20.13 -1.67
CA GLU A 142 -8.04 20.63 -0.60
C GLU A 142 -7.10 19.55 -0.08
N LYS A 143 -5.94 19.95 0.47
CA LYS A 143 -5.04 19.02 1.15
C LYS A 143 -5.64 18.58 2.47
N VAL A 144 -5.58 17.28 2.74
CA VAL A 144 -5.93 16.72 4.05
C VAL A 144 -4.88 17.16 5.10
N PRO A 145 -5.13 16.95 6.42
CA PRO A 145 -4.20 17.41 7.45
C PRO A 145 -2.86 16.68 7.51
N ARG A 146 -2.79 15.42 7.06
CA ARG A 146 -1.61 14.55 7.23
C ARG A 146 -1.18 13.87 5.92
N SER A 147 0.09 13.47 5.85
CA SER A 147 0.65 12.67 4.77
C SER A 147 0.09 11.24 4.78
N ALA A 148 -0.07 10.63 3.61
CA ALA A 148 -0.48 9.24 3.49
C ALA A 148 0.69 8.31 3.87
N PRO A 149 0.58 7.52 4.96
CA PRO A 149 1.63 6.55 5.29
C PRO A 149 1.62 5.40 4.28
N THR A 150 2.75 4.69 4.17
CA THR A 150 2.82 3.46 3.38
C THR A 150 1.82 2.40 3.90
N LEU A 151 1.31 1.60 2.96
CA LEU A 151 0.51 0.40 3.28
C LEU A 151 1.34 -0.90 3.29
N TRP A 152 2.65 -0.83 3.04
CA TRP A 152 3.50 -2.01 3.16
C TRP A 152 3.51 -2.54 4.60
N ASN A 153 3.31 -3.85 4.75
CA ASN A 153 3.34 -4.57 6.02
C ASN A 153 2.27 -4.11 7.04
N VAL A 154 1.14 -3.54 6.61
CA VAL A 154 0.06 -3.14 7.52
C VAL A 154 -0.60 -4.31 8.26
N ALA A 155 -0.43 -5.53 7.77
CA ALA A 155 -0.90 -6.76 8.42
C ALA A 155 -0.35 -6.95 9.84
N PHE A 156 0.80 -6.35 10.15
CA PHE A 156 1.49 -6.51 11.43
C PHE A 156 1.23 -5.37 12.42
N LEU A 157 0.39 -4.40 12.07
CA LEU A 157 0.09 -3.26 12.92
C LEU A 157 -1.17 -3.55 13.75
N ASP A 158 -1.18 -3.08 14.99
CA ASP A 158 -2.30 -3.17 15.94
C ASP A 158 -2.94 -1.79 16.25
N ARG A 159 -2.43 -0.74 15.59
CA ARG A 159 -2.91 0.65 15.68
C ARG A 159 -2.73 1.33 14.33
N PHE A 160 -3.75 2.06 13.92
CA PHE A 160 -3.84 2.65 12.59
C PHE A 160 -4.03 4.17 12.64
N PHE A 161 -3.75 4.82 11.50
CA PHE A 161 -3.50 6.25 11.37
C PHE A 161 -2.28 6.76 12.15
N TRP A 162 -1.88 7.99 11.87
CA TRP A 162 -0.78 8.67 12.56
C TRP A 162 -1.05 8.91 14.05
N ASP A 163 -2.30 9.11 14.45
CA ASP A 163 -2.69 9.37 15.84
C ASP A 163 -3.14 8.10 16.59
N GLY A 164 -3.10 6.92 15.94
CA GLY A 164 -3.45 5.64 16.56
C GLY A 164 -4.93 5.50 16.92
N ARG A 165 -5.83 6.26 16.28
CA ARG A 165 -7.26 6.32 16.65
C ARG A 165 -8.10 5.11 16.27
N ALA A 166 -7.57 4.20 15.45
CA ALA A 166 -8.27 2.99 15.03
C ALA A 166 -7.47 1.75 15.45
N ASP A 167 -8.17 0.75 15.96
CA ASP A 167 -7.56 -0.48 16.51
C ASP A 167 -7.61 -1.65 15.51
N THR A 168 -8.34 -1.51 14.40
CA THR A 168 -8.41 -2.53 13.34
C THR A 168 -8.25 -1.92 11.95
N LEU A 169 -7.78 -2.73 10.99
CA LEU A 169 -7.62 -2.29 9.61
C LEU A 169 -8.99 -2.09 8.94
N GLU A 170 -9.97 -2.90 9.29
CA GLU A 170 -11.36 -2.75 8.85
C GLU A 170 -11.95 -1.41 9.31
N GLU A 171 -11.72 -0.99 10.56
CA GLU A 171 -12.11 0.33 11.06
C GLU A 171 -11.35 1.45 10.32
N GLN A 172 -10.05 1.29 10.11
CA GLN A 172 -9.24 2.25 9.35
C GLN A 172 -9.77 2.43 7.92
N ALA A 173 -10.06 1.34 7.22
CA ALA A 173 -10.49 1.36 5.82
C ALA A 173 -11.83 2.08 5.63
N VAL A 174 -12.69 2.08 6.67
CA VAL A 174 -13.97 2.79 6.64
C VAL A 174 -13.82 4.30 6.79
N GLY A 175 -12.79 4.78 7.51
CA GLY A 175 -12.56 6.20 7.75
C GLY A 175 -12.51 7.04 6.46
N PRO A 176 -11.56 6.78 5.54
CA PRO A 176 -11.41 7.56 4.31
C PRO A 176 -12.58 7.49 3.36
N LEU A 177 -13.35 6.39 3.37
CA LEU A 177 -14.55 6.25 2.54
C LEU A 177 -15.58 7.33 2.84
N PHE A 178 -15.70 7.73 4.11
CA PHE A 178 -16.76 8.61 4.60
C PHE A 178 -16.27 9.95 5.14
N ASP A 179 -14.96 10.17 5.24
CA ASP A 179 -14.42 11.48 5.57
C ASP A 179 -14.72 12.48 4.44
N PRO A 180 -15.40 13.61 4.70
CA PRO A 180 -15.80 14.58 3.69
C PRO A 180 -14.61 15.27 3.00
N LYS A 181 -13.41 15.21 3.58
CA LYS A 181 -12.17 15.76 3.01
C LYS A 181 -11.34 14.72 2.27
N GLU A 182 -11.69 13.43 2.36
CA GLU A 182 -11.03 12.33 1.62
C GLU A 182 -11.92 11.86 0.47
N MET A 183 -12.64 10.75 0.60
CA MET A 183 -13.49 10.22 -0.48
C MET A 183 -14.94 10.74 -0.41
N GLY A 184 -15.37 11.24 0.76
CA GLY A 184 -16.61 11.98 0.99
C GLY A 184 -17.91 11.24 0.68
N ASN A 185 -17.87 9.91 0.57
CA ASN A 185 -19.07 9.11 0.30
C ASN A 185 -19.89 8.95 1.59
N ASN A 186 -20.99 8.21 1.53
CA ASN A 186 -21.76 7.77 2.70
C ASN A 186 -22.21 6.31 2.53
N PRO A 187 -22.55 5.60 3.62
CA PRO A 187 -22.90 4.18 3.54
C PRO A 187 -24.03 3.89 2.56
N GLN A 188 -25.09 4.71 2.53
CA GLN A 188 -26.26 4.49 1.69
C GLN A 188 -25.91 4.61 0.21
N GLN A 189 -25.18 5.66 -0.17
CA GLN A 189 -24.74 5.89 -1.55
C GLN A 189 -23.72 4.84 -2.01
N LEU A 190 -22.75 4.48 -1.17
CA LEU A 190 -21.75 3.46 -1.49
C LEU A 190 -22.43 2.11 -1.78
N LEU A 191 -23.33 1.68 -0.89
CA LEU A 191 -24.06 0.43 -1.08
C LEU A 191 -24.98 0.46 -2.29
N ALA A 192 -25.66 1.59 -2.56
CA ALA A 192 -26.46 1.74 -3.77
C ALA A 192 -25.60 1.62 -5.04
N SER A 193 -24.39 2.20 -5.04
CA SER A 193 -23.47 2.17 -6.17
C SER A 193 -22.93 0.75 -6.41
N LEU A 194 -22.52 0.04 -5.36
CA LEU A 194 -22.03 -1.34 -5.45
C LEU A 194 -23.12 -2.34 -5.85
N ARG A 195 -24.32 -2.21 -5.27
CA ARG A 195 -25.45 -3.11 -5.56
C ARG A 195 -26.06 -2.83 -6.95
N GLY A 196 -25.96 -1.60 -7.44
CA GLY A 196 -26.44 -1.19 -8.76
C GLY A 196 -25.45 -1.42 -9.91
N ASN A 197 -24.21 -1.83 -9.62
CA ASN A 197 -23.21 -2.17 -10.63
C ASN A 197 -23.45 -3.58 -11.19
N ASP A 198 -23.22 -3.79 -12.49
CA ASP A 198 -23.49 -5.06 -13.17
C ASP A 198 -22.57 -6.22 -12.71
N SER A 199 -21.38 -5.90 -12.18
CA SER A 199 -20.33 -6.88 -11.87
C SER A 199 -20.20 -7.16 -10.38
N TYR A 200 -20.20 -6.14 -9.54
CA TYR A 200 -19.93 -6.27 -8.10
C TYR A 200 -20.82 -7.27 -7.36
N PRO A 201 -22.16 -7.32 -7.55
CA PRO A 201 -23.00 -8.32 -6.89
C PRO A 201 -22.50 -9.76 -7.10
N SER A 202 -22.07 -10.11 -8.31
CA SER A 202 -21.51 -11.43 -8.61
C SER A 202 -20.14 -11.66 -7.98
N MET A 203 -19.27 -10.64 -7.98
CA MET A 203 -17.94 -10.72 -7.36
C MET A 203 -18.03 -10.84 -5.83
N PHE A 204 -18.93 -10.10 -5.18
CA PHE A 204 -19.20 -10.23 -3.75
C PHE A 204 -19.75 -11.61 -3.42
N LYS A 205 -20.62 -12.20 -4.27
CA LYS A 205 -21.09 -13.57 -4.06
C LYS A 205 -19.97 -14.61 -4.16
N GLN A 206 -18.98 -14.40 -5.03
CA GLN A 206 -17.79 -15.26 -5.12
C GLN A 206 -16.91 -15.17 -3.86
N ALA A 207 -16.72 -13.96 -3.31
CA ALA A 207 -15.87 -13.73 -2.13
C ALA A 207 -16.56 -14.03 -0.78
N PHE A 208 -17.89 -13.83 -0.71
CA PHE A 208 -18.71 -13.95 0.49
C PHE A 208 -19.99 -14.77 0.18
N PRO A 209 -19.87 -16.09 -0.02
CA PRO A 209 -20.98 -16.93 -0.45
C PRO A 209 -22.14 -16.98 0.54
N GLU A 210 -21.87 -16.76 1.83
CA GLU A 210 -22.89 -16.77 2.91
C GLU A 210 -23.67 -15.44 3.02
N THR A 211 -23.23 -14.39 2.32
CA THR A 211 -23.85 -13.07 2.40
C THR A 211 -24.96 -12.93 1.34
N GLU A 212 -26.13 -12.45 1.76
CA GLU A 212 -27.29 -12.21 0.86
C GLU A 212 -27.19 -10.87 0.12
N GLN A 213 -26.73 -9.82 0.79
CA GLN A 213 -26.57 -8.47 0.23
C GLN A 213 -25.24 -7.86 0.64
N ILE A 214 -24.64 -7.07 -0.25
CA ILE A 214 -23.38 -6.36 0.03
C ILE A 214 -23.62 -5.39 1.20
N GLU A 215 -22.95 -5.56 2.33
CA GLU A 215 -22.92 -4.58 3.44
C GLU A 215 -21.53 -3.94 3.59
N ILE A 216 -21.45 -2.86 4.37
CA ILE A 216 -20.18 -2.15 4.62
C ILE A 216 -19.12 -3.07 5.23
N GLU A 217 -19.53 -4.03 6.05
CA GLU A 217 -18.63 -5.01 6.66
C GLU A 217 -17.86 -5.84 5.61
N GLN A 218 -18.53 -6.30 4.55
CA GLN A 218 -17.86 -7.06 3.48
C GLN A 218 -16.93 -6.16 2.65
N VAL A 219 -17.29 -4.89 2.45
CA VAL A 219 -16.42 -3.91 1.79
C VAL A 219 -15.14 -3.70 2.60
N ALA A 220 -15.28 -3.41 3.90
CA ALA A 220 -14.16 -3.21 4.82
C ALA A 220 -13.28 -4.47 4.93
N THR A 221 -13.89 -5.64 5.04
CA THR A 221 -13.19 -6.93 5.09
C THR A 221 -12.40 -7.20 3.81
N ALA A 222 -12.98 -6.94 2.63
CA ALA A 222 -12.29 -7.12 1.36
C ALA A 222 -11.11 -6.15 1.23
N LEU A 223 -11.28 -4.87 1.57
CA LEU A 223 -10.20 -3.88 1.57
C LEU A 223 -9.06 -4.30 2.52
N ALA A 224 -9.38 -4.71 3.75
CA ALA A 224 -8.41 -5.24 4.70
C ALA A 224 -7.71 -6.51 4.17
N ALA A 225 -8.45 -7.42 3.53
CA ALA A 225 -7.87 -8.63 2.92
C ALA A 225 -6.81 -8.30 1.87
N PHE A 226 -7.05 -7.30 1.02
CA PHE A 226 -6.06 -6.85 0.05
C PHE A 226 -4.88 -6.16 0.72
N GLN A 227 -5.14 -5.21 1.61
CA GLN A 227 -4.09 -4.43 2.28
C GLN A 227 -3.16 -5.31 3.13
N THR A 228 -3.69 -6.34 3.79
CA THR A 228 -2.87 -7.32 4.53
C THR A 228 -1.99 -8.19 3.63
N SER A 229 -2.33 -8.32 2.34
CA SER A 229 -1.47 -9.03 1.37
C SER A 229 -0.27 -8.22 0.88
N LEU A 230 -0.18 -6.93 1.24
CA LEU A 230 0.93 -6.05 0.87
C LEU A 230 2.15 -6.31 1.77
N ILE A 231 2.98 -7.29 1.38
CA ILE A 231 4.14 -7.74 2.15
C ILE A 231 5.46 -7.29 1.50
N SER A 232 6.35 -6.71 2.31
CA SER A 232 7.69 -6.26 1.95
C SER A 232 8.70 -6.82 2.97
N LEU A 233 9.22 -8.01 2.68
CA LEU A 233 10.10 -8.78 3.58
C LEU A 233 11.22 -9.54 2.82
N ASN A 234 11.64 -9.03 1.65
CA ASN A 234 12.73 -9.57 0.82
C ASN A 234 13.73 -8.50 0.35
N SER A 235 13.86 -7.41 1.09
CA SER A 235 14.86 -6.35 0.89
C SER A 235 16.28 -6.87 1.08
N ARG A 236 17.28 -6.05 0.74
CA ARG A 236 18.69 -6.40 0.99
C ARG A 236 18.99 -6.58 2.48
N TYR A 237 18.32 -5.80 3.34
CA TYR A 237 18.36 -6.03 4.78
C TYR A 237 17.82 -7.41 5.16
N ASP A 238 16.71 -7.87 4.57
CA ASP A 238 16.13 -9.19 4.87
C ASP A 238 17.10 -10.31 4.47
N GLN A 239 17.69 -10.21 3.28
CA GLN A 239 18.68 -11.19 2.82
C GLN A 239 19.89 -11.26 3.75
N TYR A 240 20.40 -10.10 4.19
CA TYR A 240 21.46 -10.03 5.20
C TYR A 240 21.03 -10.62 6.53
N ALA A 241 19.81 -10.31 6.99
CA ALA A 241 19.25 -10.83 8.23
C ALA A 241 19.11 -12.36 8.21
N HIS A 242 18.81 -12.91 7.03
CA HIS A 242 18.73 -14.35 6.77
C HIS A 242 20.07 -15.03 6.47
N GLY A 243 21.19 -14.31 6.60
CA GLY A 243 22.55 -14.87 6.56
C GLY A 243 23.30 -14.68 5.24
N PHE A 244 22.71 -13.99 4.24
CA PHE A 244 23.43 -13.60 3.03
C PHE A 244 24.15 -12.26 3.26
N HIS A 245 25.29 -12.31 3.94
CA HIS A 245 26.01 -11.10 4.38
C HIS A 245 26.47 -10.17 3.24
N ASP A 246 26.70 -10.71 2.04
CA ASP A 246 27.07 -9.91 0.86
C ASP A 246 25.90 -9.08 0.28
N ALA A 247 24.68 -9.22 0.82
CA ALA A 247 23.53 -8.43 0.40
C ALA A 247 23.66 -6.93 0.74
N LEU A 248 24.37 -6.61 1.84
CA LEU A 248 24.63 -5.23 2.24
C LEU A 248 26.05 -4.80 1.85
N SER A 249 26.16 -3.56 1.38
CA SER A 249 27.44 -2.91 1.18
C SER A 249 28.10 -2.52 2.50
N GLU A 250 29.40 -2.25 2.49
CA GLU A 250 30.11 -1.77 3.69
C GLU A 250 29.49 -0.49 4.27
N ASN A 251 29.01 0.42 3.41
CA ASN A 251 28.38 1.67 3.83
C ASN A 251 27.01 1.42 4.48
N GLU A 252 26.22 0.49 3.95
CA GLU A 252 24.96 0.08 4.56
C GLU A 252 25.17 -0.61 5.91
N ILE A 253 26.22 -1.43 6.04
CA ILE A 253 26.59 -2.05 7.32
C ILE A 253 26.99 -0.98 8.34
N LYS A 254 27.80 0.02 7.94
CA LYS A 254 28.11 1.18 8.80
C LYS A 254 26.84 1.91 9.22
N GLY A 255 25.94 2.18 8.27
CA GLY A 255 24.63 2.81 8.53
C GLY A 255 23.77 2.05 9.52
N MET A 256 23.66 0.74 9.33
CA MET A 256 22.95 -0.16 10.24
C MET A 256 23.55 -0.12 11.65
N ASN A 257 24.89 -0.10 11.75
CA ASN A 257 25.59 -0.01 13.03
C ASN A 257 25.33 1.31 13.74
N ILE A 258 25.32 2.44 13.02
CA ILE A 258 24.96 3.75 13.57
C ILE A 258 23.50 3.72 14.03
N PHE A 259 22.59 3.23 13.19
CA PHE A 259 21.15 3.16 13.47
C PHE A 259 20.83 2.41 14.78
N ARG A 260 21.52 1.29 15.03
CA ARG A 260 21.37 0.48 16.26
C ARG A 260 22.26 0.93 17.42
N SER A 261 23.07 1.97 17.25
CA SER A 261 24.02 2.41 18.27
C SER A 261 23.31 3.08 19.44
N PHE A 262 23.96 3.06 20.61
CA PHE A 262 23.52 3.81 21.79
C PHE A 262 23.61 5.34 21.63
N VAL A 263 24.29 5.81 20.58
CA VAL A 263 24.38 7.23 20.23
C VAL A 263 23.16 7.63 19.41
N ALA A 264 22.90 7.01 18.26
CA ALA A 264 21.77 7.41 17.41
C ALA A 264 20.40 6.95 17.95
N ARG A 265 20.34 5.78 18.61
CA ARG A 265 19.14 5.22 19.27
C ARG A 265 17.91 5.05 18.37
N CYS A 266 18.08 5.00 17.04
CA CYS A 266 16.95 4.89 16.11
C CYS A 266 16.16 3.59 16.34
N ALA A 267 16.88 2.50 16.64
CA ALA A 267 16.31 1.18 16.90
C ALA A 267 15.47 1.08 18.19
N GLU A 268 15.50 2.07 19.09
CA GLU A 268 14.67 2.07 20.30
C GLU A 268 13.17 2.23 19.99
N CYS A 269 12.85 2.92 18.89
CA CYS A 269 11.49 3.08 18.38
C CYS A 269 11.27 2.31 17.08
N HIS A 270 12.26 2.30 16.18
CA HIS A 270 12.18 1.63 14.89
C HIS A 270 12.81 0.24 14.95
N GLN A 271 12.14 -0.66 15.69
CA GLN A 271 12.65 -1.99 15.99
C GLN A 271 12.54 -2.96 14.80
N PRO A 272 13.61 -3.69 14.43
CA PRO A 272 13.53 -4.73 13.41
C PRO A 272 12.62 -5.90 13.89
N PRO A 273 12.01 -6.65 12.95
CA PRO A 273 12.22 -6.58 11.51
C PRO A 273 11.28 -5.58 10.82
N LEU A 274 10.25 -5.05 11.49
CA LEU A 274 9.31 -4.12 10.85
C LEU A 274 9.77 -2.66 10.90
N PHE A 275 10.86 -2.36 11.60
CA PHE A 275 11.38 -1.01 11.83
C PHE A 275 10.33 -0.06 12.42
N THR A 276 9.52 -0.60 13.32
CA THR A 276 8.55 0.11 14.14
C THR A 276 8.20 -0.76 15.34
N ASN A 277 7.97 -0.13 16.48
CA ASN A 277 7.36 -0.76 17.66
C ASN A 277 5.85 -0.49 17.74
N ASN A 278 5.28 0.20 16.73
CA ASN A 278 3.90 0.66 16.60
C ASN A 278 3.34 1.50 17.78
N GLN A 279 4.22 2.05 18.63
CA GLN A 279 3.84 2.89 19.76
C GLN A 279 3.64 4.35 19.34
N ILE A 280 3.00 5.14 20.22
CA ILE A 280 2.93 6.60 20.08
C ILE A 280 4.17 7.23 20.70
N ALA A 281 4.83 8.13 19.97
CA ALA A 281 5.94 8.93 20.47
C ALA A 281 5.74 10.41 20.13
N VAL A 282 6.10 11.29 21.08
CA VAL A 282 6.15 12.74 20.88
C VAL A 282 7.59 13.10 20.56
N ILE A 283 7.88 13.56 19.34
CA ILE A 283 9.25 13.89 18.93
C ILE A 283 9.47 15.40 18.73
N GLY A 284 8.40 16.20 18.72
CA GLY A 284 8.49 17.66 18.59
C GLY A 284 8.80 18.12 17.17
N THR A 285 8.32 17.41 16.15
CA THR A 285 8.41 17.84 14.76
C THR A 285 7.52 19.07 14.54
N PRO A 286 8.02 20.13 13.90
CA PRO A 286 7.22 21.33 13.63
C PRO A 286 6.26 21.09 12.46
N GLU A 287 5.20 21.89 12.40
CA GLU A 287 4.34 21.94 11.22
C GLU A 287 4.92 22.84 10.13
N PRO A 288 4.59 22.58 8.85
CA PRO A 288 4.81 23.52 7.77
C PRO A 288 4.26 24.92 8.07
N GLU A 289 4.93 25.96 7.56
CA GLU A 289 4.54 27.35 7.78
C GLU A 289 3.07 27.60 7.41
N GLY A 290 2.34 28.27 8.31
CA GLY A 290 0.93 28.60 8.12
C GLY A 290 -0.05 27.49 8.50
N MET A 291 0.43 26.30 8.92
CA MET A 291 -0.45 25.27 9.47
C MET A 291 -0.59 25.36 10.99
N PRO A 292 -1.80 25.08 11.52
CA PRO A 292 -1.99 24.94 12.95
C PRO A 292 -1.26 23.70 13.45
N PHE A 293 -0.78 23.75 14.70
CA PHE A 293 -0.17 22.61 15.35
C PHE A 293 -1.15 21.42 15.45
N ASP A 294 -0.73 20.24 15.02
CA ASP A 294 -1.54 19.03 15.10
C ASP A 294 -1.39 18.40 16.50
N PRO A 295 -2.48 18.32 17.30
CA PRO A 295 -2.42 17.73 18.63
C PRO A 295 -2.11 16.23 18.62
N GLY A 296 -2.21 15.55 17.47
CA GLY A 296 -1.88 14.14 17.33
C GLY A 296 -2.76 13.24 18.21
N ALA A 297 -2.12 12.32 18.91
CA ALA A 297 -2.75 11.35 19.80
C ALA A 297 -3.44 11.96 21.03
N GLU A 298 -3.24 13.24 21.37
CA GLU A 298 -3.98 13.90 22.46
C GLU A 298 -5.49 13.77 22.28
N VAL A 299 -6.00 13.94 21.05
CA VAL A 299 -7.44 13.93 20.76
C VAL A 299 -8.07 12.55 20.94
N PRO A 300 -7.61 11.48 20.25
CA PRO A 300 -8.23 10.16 20.40
C PRO A 300 -8.01 9.54 21.79
N PHE A 301 -6.89 9.82 22.46
CA PHE A 301 -6.61 9.27 23.79
C PHE A 301 -7.12 10.15 24.95
N ASN A 302 -7.55 11.38 24.66
CA ASN A 302 -7.94 12.38 25.66
C ASN A 302 -6.88 12.55 26.77
N ASP A 303 -5.61 12.62 26.36
CA ASP A 303 -4.46 12.72 27.27
C ASP A 303 -3.48 13.80 26.79
N LYS A 304 -3.38 14.89 27.55
CA LYS A 304 -2.47 16.01 27.27
C LYS A 304 -1.00 15.60 27.17
N ARG A 305 -0.62 14.49 27.80
CA ARG A 305 0.75 13.96 27.72
C ARG A 305 1.10 13.44 26.32
N MET A 306 0.09 13.16 25.49
CA MET A 306 0.24 12.69 24.11
C MET A 306 0.12 13.82 23.07
N ARG A 307 0.14 15.09 23.49
CA ARG A 307 0.10 16.24 22.59
C ARG A 307 1.29 16.21 21.63
N GLY A 308 1.01 16.33 20.33
CA GLY A 308 2.02 16.17 19.25
C GLY A 308 2.57 14.75 19.14
N GLY A 309 1.87 13.77 19.72
CA GLY A 309 2.24 12.37 19.70
C GLY A 309 1.74 11.69 18.43
N PHE A 310 2.63 10.96 17.76
CA PHE A 310 2.28 10.19 16.58
C PHE A 310 2.82 8.77 16.68
N LYS A 311 2.11 7.84 16.03
CA LYS A 311 2.51 6.46 15.87
C LYS A 311 3.83 6.38 15.14
N VAL A 312 4.79 5.65 15.68
CA VAL A 312 6.08 5.40 15.05
C VAL A 312 5.83 4.65 13.73
N PRO A 313 6.13 5.26 12.56
CA PRO A 313 5.90 4.61 11.28
C PRO A 313 6.93 3.50 11.04
N THR A 314 6.58 2.53 10.19
CA THR A 314 7.57 1.59 9.67
C THR A 314 8.57 2.33 8.78
N LEU A 315 9.84 1.90 8.81
CA LEU A 315 10.85 2.38 7.85
C LEU A 315 11.02 1.43 6.65
N ARG A 316 10.21 0.36 6.56
CA ARG A 316 10.13 -0.48 5.36
C ARG A 316 9.69 0.38 4.18
N ASN A 317 10.41 0.29 3.07
CA ASN A 317 10.18 1.11 1.87
C ASN A 317 10.25 2.64 2.07
N ILE A 318 10.86 3.14 3.16
CA ILE A 318 10.93 4.59 3.44
C ILE A 318 11.63 5.41 2.34
N ALA A 319 12.53 4.80 1.57
CA ALA A 319 13.19 5.46 0.45
C ALA A 319 12.24 5.82 -0.71
N LYS A 320 11.00 5.31 -0.70
CA LYS A 320 9.98 5.53 -1.75
C LYS A 320 8.84 6.45 -1.33
N THR A 321 8.83 6.89 -0.07
CA THR A 321 7.68 7.59 0.53
C THR A 321 8.03 9.02 0.95
N ALA A 322 8.90 9.68 0.18
CA ALA A 322 9.09 11.12 0.36
C ALA A 322 7.78 11.87 0.02
N PRO A 323 7.57 13.08 0.56
CA PRO A 323 8.26 13.68 1.70
C PRO A 323 7.88 13.03 3.05
N TYR A 324 8.61 13.37 4.11
CA TYR A 324 8.61 12.67 5.38
C TYR A 324 7.90 13.42 6.52
N MET A 325 7.61 12.67 7.59
CA MET A 325 6.83 13.06 8.78
C MET A 325 5.32 13.13 8.52
N HIS A 326 4.53 13.31 9.58
CA HIS A 326 3.07 13.26 9.54
C HIS A 326 2.45 14.39 8.70
N SER A 327 3.16 15.50 8.50
CA SER A 327 2.71 16.63 7.69
C SER A 327 3.51 16.80 6.38
N GLY A 328 4.44 15.90 6.09
CA GLY A 328 5.26 15.94 4.87
C GLY A 328 6.25 17.11 4.83
N GLY A 329 6.66 17.62 6.00
CA GLY A 329 7.49 18.82 6.12
C GLY A 329 8.95 18.65 5.68
N MET A 330 9.45 17.41 5.55
CA MET A 330 10.86 17.12 5.24
C MET A 330 11.00 16.46 3.88
N LYS A 331 11.90 16.97 3.03
CA LYS A 331 11.97 16.59 1.61
C LYS A 331 12.87 15.39 1.32
N SER A 332 13.76 15.05 2.24
CA SER A 332 14.75 13.97 2.05
C SER A 332 14.94 13.14 3.32
N LEU A 333 15.34 11.88 3.16
CA LEU A 333 15.73 11.03 4.31
C LEU A 333 16.83 11.69 5.14
N ARG A 334 17.74 12.41 4.47
CA ARG A 334 18.83 13.11 5.14
C ARG A 334 18.33 14.25 6.02
N GLU A 335 17.32 15.00 5.57
CA GLU A 335 16.66 16.02 6.37
C GLU A 335 15.90 15.40 7.55
N ALA A 336 15.19 14.29 7.31
CA ALA A 336 14.49 13.54 8.35
C ALA A 336 15.44 12.97 9.42
N ALA A 337 16.55 12.34 9.02
CA ALA A 337 17.60 11.90 9.95
C ALA A 337 18.26 13.10 10.66
N GLY A 338 18.47 14.19 9.91
CA GLY A 338 19.05 15.44 10.40
C GLY A 338 18.23 16.12 11.50
N PHE A 339 16.91 15.95 11.50
CA PHE A 339 16.04 16.42 12.58
C PHE A 339 16.44 15.84 13.93
N TYR A 340 16.65 14.52 14.01
CA TYR A 340 17.01 13.85 15.26
C TYR A 340 18.38 14.29 15.79
N THR A 341 19.31 14.71 14.92
CA THR A 341 20.64 15.15 15.37
C THR A 341 20.68 16.51 16.04
N LYS A 342 19.68 17.37 15.80
CA LYS A 342 19.65 18.74 16.32
C LYS A 342 19.25 18.82 17.79
N GLY A 343 18.91 17.70 18.41
CA GLY A 343 18.65 17.60 19.83
C GLY A 343 17.18 17.52 20.21
N ARG A 344 16.96 17.16 21.48
CA ARG A 344 15.64 16.92 22.03
C ARG A 344 14.83 18.21 22.11
N GLY A 345 13.70 18.24 21.39
CA GLY A 345 12.76 19.36 21.43
C GLY A 345 13.25 20.65 20.76
N HIS A 346 14.32 20.58 19.96
CA HIS A 346 14.91 21.76 19.30
C HIS A 346 13.96 22.50 18.34
N ALA A 347 12.88 21.84 17.90
CA ALA A 347 11.91 22.38 16.95
C ALA A 347 10.49 22.46 17.51
N VAL A 348 10.32 22.34 18.84
CA VAL A 348 9.02 22.56 19.47
C VAL A 348 8.59 24.01 19.23
N PRO A 349 7.40 24.27 18.66
CA PRO A 349 6.93 25.63 18.41
C PRO A 349 6.80 26.44 19.70
N GLU A 350 6.99 27.76 19.60
CA GLU A 350 6.78 28.67 20.73
C GLU A 350 5.33 28.56 21.23
N GLY A 351 5.15 28.40 22.54
CA GLY A 351 3.85 28.24 23.18
C GLY A 351 3.30 26.81 23.23
N GLU A 352 3.97 25.84 22.62
CA GLU A 352 3.60 24.42 22.72
C GLU A 352 4.35 23.73 23.88
N GLU A 353 3.60 23.13 24.80
CA GLU A 353 4.15 22.32 25.89
C GLU A 353 4.05 20.84 25.56
N LEU A 354 5.16 20.24 25.14
CA LEU A 354 5.22 18.84 24.70
C LEU A 354 6.07 17.96 25.62
N ILE A 355 5.59 16.76 25.94
CA ILE A 355 6.36 15.75 26.68
C ILE A 355 7.17 14.93 25.67
N ILE A 356 8.31 15.46 25.24
CA ILE A 356 9.17 14.79 24.26
C ILE A 356 9.63 13.42 24.78
N HIS A 357 9.55 12.39 23.95
CA HIS A 357 9.91 11.02 24.28
C HIS A 357 11.38 10.94 24.76
N TRP A 358 11.64 10.15 25.80
CA TRP A 358 12.93 10.13 26.50
C TRP A 358 14.09 9.51 25.70
N HIS A 359 13.79 8.68 24.70
CA HIS A 359 14.79 8.17 23.74
C HIS A 359 15.35 9.27 22.81
N ILE A 360 14.61 10.37 22.61
CA ILE A 360 15.08 11.51 21.81
C ILE A 360 16.12 12.27 22.63
N TRP A 361 17.33 12.42 22.08
CA TRP A 361 18.45 13.09 22.73
C TRP A 361 19.29 13.88 21.70
N GLU A 362 20.53 14.24 22.03
CA GLU A 362 21.48 14.99 21.20
C GLU A 362 22.60 14.10 20.65
N PRO A 363 22.36 13.27 19.62
CA PRO A 363 23.36 12.32 19.14
C PRO A 363 24.56 13.00 18.46
N ASN A 364 24.41 14.25 17.99
CA ASN A 364 25.46 15.03 17.31
C ASN A 364 26.18 14.22 16.22
N LEU A 365 25.39 13.56 15.36
CA LEU A 365 25.90 12.76 14.26
C LEU A 365 26.62 13.64 13.24
N THR A 366 27.74 13.14 12.74
CA THR A 366 28.49 13.75 11.65
C THR A 366 27.74 13.65 10.33
N ASP A 367 28.12 14.47 9.36
CA ASP A 367 27.55 14.41 8.01
C ASP A 367 27.74 13.04 7.35
N GLU A 368 28.89 12.39 7.58
CA GLU A 368 29.13 11.03 7.11
C GLU A 368 28.17 10.04 7.77
N GLU A 369 27.96 10.12 9.09
CA GLU A 369 27.04 9.21 9.78
C GLU A 369 25.59 9.35 9.30
N LEU A 370 25.15 10.58 9.02
CA LEU A 370 23.84 10.83 8.41
C LEU A 370 23.74 10.18 7.03
N ASP A 371 24.77 10.32 6.19
CA ASP A 371 24.79 9.70 4.87
C ASP A 371 24.76 8.16 4.96
N ARG A 372 25.50 7.58 5.92
CA ARG A 372 25.47 6.12 6.15
C ARG A 372 24.10 5.65 6.64
N ILE A 373 23.43 6.40 7.52
CA ILE A 373 22.04 6.07 7.90
C ILE A 373 21.16 6.05 6.65
N VAL A 374 21.27 7.04 5.76
CA VAL A 374 20.50 7.07 4.51
C VAL A 374 20.82 5.85 3.64
N ASP A 375 22.10 5.49 3.48
CA ASP A 375 22.52 4.27 2.76
C ASP A 375 21.79 3.02 3.31
N PHE A 376 21.74 2.88 4.64
CA PHE A 376 21.03 1.79 5.31
C PHE A 376 19.51 1.83 5.09
N LEU A 377 18.87 3.00 5.19
CA LEU A 377 17.43 3.13 4.96
C LEU A 377 17.02 2.73 3.53
N HIS A 378 17.88 2.97 2.53
CA HIS A 378 17.67 2.47 1.17
C HIS A 378 17.68 0.93 1.10
N ALA A 379 18.46 0.25 1.94
CA ALA A 379 18.51 -1.21 1.99
C ALA A 379 17.24 -1.86 2.56
N LEU A 380 16.31 -1.07 3.13
CA LEU A 380 15.00 -1.51 3.64
C LEU A 380 13.91 -1.54 2.55
N THR A 381 14.27 -1.26 1.30
CA THR A 381 13.33 -1.20 0.17
C THR A 381 13.14 -2.58 -0.44
N ASP A 382 11.88 -2.99 -0.60
CA ASP A 382 11.43 -4.16 -1.31
C ASP A 382 10.06 -3.90 -1.95
N GLU A 383 10.04 -3.89 -3.28
CA GLU A 383 8.85 -3.74 -4.12
C GLU A 383 8.61 -5.01 -4.96
N SER A 384 9.31 -6.12 -4.66
CA SER A 384 9.27 -7.35 -5.47
C SER A 384 7.89 -8.00 -5.53
N LEU A 385 7.06 -7.75 -4.52
CA LEU A 385 5.69 -8.27 -4.41
C LEU A 385 4.62 -7.21 -4.70
N THR A 386 4.97 -6.14 -5.40
CA THR A 386 4.00 -5.10 -5.79
C THR A 386 2.83 -5.73 -6.56
N PRO A 387 1.58 -5.56 -6.10
CA PRO A 387 0.42 -6.18 -6.72
C PRO A 387 0.13 -5.58 -8.09
N GLN A 388 -0.52 -6.39 -8.93
CA GLN A 388 -0.93 -5.96 -10.27
C GLN A 388 -2.15 -5.03 -10.20
N ILE A 389 -2.00 -3.84 -10.76
CA ILE A 389 -3.10 -2.89 -10.96
C ILE A 389 -4.11 -3.51 -11.94
N PRO A 390 -5.42 -3.56 -11.63
CA PRO A 390 -6.43 -4.01 -12.57
C PRO A 390 -6.38 -3.21 -13.88
N SER A 391 -6.35 -3.89 -15.03
CA SER A 391 -6.40 -3.23 -16.34
C SER A 391 -7.79 -2.71 -16.70
N VAL A 392 -8.84 -3.34 -16.15
CA VAL A 392 -10.24 -2.98 -16.28
C VAL A 392 -10.86 -3.09 -14.90
N LEU A 393 -11.68 -2.09 -14.54
CA LEU A 393 -12.43 -2.08 -13.29
C LEU A 393 -13.89 -2.45 -13.48
N PRO A 394 -14.55 -3.03 -12.46
CA PRO A 394 -15.98 -3.31 -12.46
C PRO A 394 -16.86 -2.08 -12.73
N SER A 395 -16.44 -0.89 -12.28
CA SER A 395 -17.16 0.36 -12.56
C SER A 395 -17.01 0.87 -14.00
N GLY A 396 -16.04 0.37 -14.76
CA GLY A 396 -15.63 0.94 -16.04
C GLY A 396 -14.83 2.24 -15.93
N LEU A 397 -14.58 2.74 -14.73
CA LEU A 397 -13.73 3.91 -14.49
C LEU A 397 -12.23 3.54 -14.64
N PRO A 398 -11.34 4.52 -14.84
CA PRO A 398 -9.90 4.28 -14.81
C PRO A 398 -9.42 3.79 -13.44
N ALA A 399 -8.55 2.77 -13.41
CA ALA A 399 -7.99 2.20 -12.17
C ALA A 399 -7.08 3.13 -11.37
N VAL A 400 -6.70 4.23 -11.99
CA VAL A 400 -5.83 5.26 -11.44
C VAL A 400 -6.39 6.59 -11.92
N ASP A 401 -6.42 7.60 -11.04
CA ASP A 401 -6.88 8.92 -11.45
C ASP A 401 -5.97 9.53 -12.54
N ALA A 402 -6.42 10.60 -13.18
CA ALA A 402 -5.68 11.21 -14.29
C ALA A 402 -4.27 11.71 -13.88
N LYS A 403 -4.07 12.13 -12.63
CA LYS A 403 -2.75 12.58 -12.14
C LYS A 403 -1.84 11.38 -11.98
N TYR A 404 -2.34 10.30 -11.39
CA TYR A 404 -1.59 9.06 -11.25
C TYR A 404 -1.29 8.41 -12.62
N ALA A 405 -2.27 8.38 -13.54
CA ALA A 405 -2.05 7.95 -14.92
C ALA A 405 -0.93 8.75 -15.61
N ALA A 406 -0.88 10.07 -15.40
CA ALA A 406 0.17 10.93 -15.95
C ALA A 406 1.55 10.63 -15.34
N SER A 407 1.64 10.34 -14.03
CA SER A 407 2.92 9.96 -13.41
C SER A 407 3.45 8.62 -13.93
N LEU A 408 2.57 7.63 -14.14
CA LEU A 408 2.93 6.34 -14.74
C LEU A 408 3.45 6.48 -16.18
N GLN A 409 2.85 7.38 -16.98
CA GLN A 409 3.33 7.67 -18.34
C GLN A 409 4.72 8.32 -18.33
N ASN A 410 4.96 9.26 -17.44
CA ASN A 410 6.26 9.91 -17.29
C ASN A 410 7.35 8.92 -16.83
N ASN A 411 7.02 8.02 -15.90
CA ASN A 411 7.93 6.97 -15.43
C ASN A 411 8.28 5.97 -16.55
N LYS A 412 7.32 5.57 -17.39
CA LYS A 412 7.60 4.72 -18.58
C LYS A 412 8.52 5.39 -19.61
N VAL A 413 8.43 6.71 -19.77
CA VAL A 413 9.31 7.46 -20.68
C VAL A 413 10.74 7.54 -20.13
N LEU A 414 10.90 7.61 -18.81
CA LEU A 414 12.19 7.63 -18.13
C LEU A 414 12.82 6.23 -17.97
N SER A 415 12.01 5.18 -17.86
CA SER A 415 12.46 3.80 -17.62
C SER A 415 12.82 3.02 -18.89
N GLY A 416 12.85 3.68 -20.07
CA GLY A 416 13.10 3.11 -21.41
C GLY A 416 13.57 1.66 -21.39
N ASP A 417 12.60 0.74 -21.57
CA ASP A 417 12.76 -0.70 -21.41
C ASP A 417 14.02 -1.22 -22.11
N LYS A 418 15.09 -1.39 -21.33
CA LYS A 418 16.11 -2.40 -21.61
C LYS A 418 15.81 -3.58 -20.70
N PRO A 419 15.52 -4.77 -21.25
CA PRO A 419 15.34 -5.95 -20.43
C PRO A 419 16.61 -6.18 -19.60
N MET A 420 16.44 -6.44 -18.30
CA MET A 420 17.54 -6.94 -17.46
C MET A 420 18.17 -8.16 -18.17
N PRO A 421 19.51 -8.23 -18.30
CA PRO A 421 20.13 -9.40 -18.86
C PRO A 421 19.82 -10.61 -17.97
N SER A 422 19.15 -11.60 -18.57
CA SER A 422 18.99 -12.92 -17.97
C SER A 422 20.38 -13.46 -17.62
N VAL A 423 20.65 -13.71 -16.34
CA VAL A 423 21.84 -14.42 -15.91
C VAL A 423 21.68 -15.88 -16.33
N SER A 424 22.06 -16.20 -17.56
CA SER A 424 22.24 -17.58 -18.02
C SER A 424 23.55 -18.10 -17.45
N ASN A 425 23.52 -18.70 -16.26
CA ASN A 425 24.63 -19.50 -15.77
C ASN A 425 24.72 -20.81 -16.56
N ASN A 426 25.33 -20.74 -17.73
CA ASN A 426 25.81 -21.90 -18.46
C ASN A 426 27.34 -21.88 -18.44
N LYS A 427 27.93 -22.09 -17.26
CA LYS A 427 29.32 -22.52 -17.13
C LYS A 427 29.34 -23.96 -16.68
N LYS A 428 29.65 -24.84 -17.63
CA LYS A 428 30.08 -26.22 -17.42
C LYS A 428 31.12 -26.25 -16.30
N LEU A 429 30.78 -26.87 -15.17
CA LEU A 429 31.77 -27.35 -14.22
C LEU A 429 32.50 -28.53 -14.88
N GLY A 430 33.64 -28.22 -15.49
CA GLY A 430 34.62 -29.22 -15.88
C GLY A 430 35.33 -29.73 -14.64
N ALA A 431 35.23 -31.03 -14.40
CA ALA A 431 36.03 -31.73 -13.41
C ALA A 431 37.53 -31.60 -13.76
N SER A 432 38.33 -31.13 -12.81
CA SER A 432 39.76 -31.44 -12.77
C SER A 432 40.19 -31.55 -11.31
N SER A 433 40.42 -32.80 -10.91
CA SER A 433 41.34 -33.23 -9.87
C SER A 433 42.58 -32.36 -9.76
N ILE A 434 43.05 -32.07 -8.54
CA ILE A 434 44.46 -32.20 -8.13
C ILE A 434 44.54 -32.27 -6.59
N ASN A 435 45.39 -33.21 -6.18
CA ASN A 435 45.78 -33.73 -4.87
C ASN A 435 46.02 -32.77 -3.71
N ASN A 436 45.66 -33.29 -2.53
CA ASN A 436 46.47 -33.37 -1.30
C ASN A 436 47.92 -32.88 -1.38
N GLN A 437 48.26 -31.93 -0.50
CA GLN A 437 49.45 -32.05 0.34
C GLN A 437 49.25 -31.28 1.66
N GLN A 438 49.23 -32.06 2.75
CA GLN A 438 49.41 -31.59 4.12
C GLN A 438 50.80 -30.98 4.26
N GLN A 439 50.90 -29.86 4.98
CA GLN A 439 52.06 -29.61 5.80
C GLN A 439 51.62 -28.86 7.07
N GLU A 440 51.89 -29.54 8.18
CA GLU A 440 51.72 -29.10 9.55
C GLU A 440 52.60 -27.88 9.83
N HIS A 441 52.06 -26.91 10.56
CA HIS A 441 52.84 -26.15 11.52
C HIS A 441 51.94 -25.81 12.71
N THR A 442 52.07 -26.65 13.74
CA THR A 442 51.67 -26.38 15.12
C THR A 442 52.70 -25.47 15.76
N GLU A 443 52.29 -24.32 16.27
CA GLU A 443 52.98 -23.67 17.39
C GLU A 443 51.98 -23.55 18.54
N GLU A 444 52.24 -24.35 19.57
CA GLU A 444 51.69 -24.20 20.92
C GLU A 444 52.28 -22.95 21.56
N VAL A 445 51.44 -22.11 22.14
CA VAL A 445 51.79 -21.39 23.37
C VAL A 445 50.66 -21.58 24.38
N SER A 446 50.99 -22.40 25.36
CA SER A 446 50.28 -22.64 26.61
C SER A 446 50.54 -21.52 27.62
N GLY A 447 49.57 -21.27 28.50
CA GLY A 447 49.86 -20.88 29.89
C GLY A 447 49.21 -19.59 30.39
N ASP A 448 48.02 -19.74 30.98
CA ASP A 448 47.52 -19.21 32.26
C ASP A 448 47.87 -17.77 32.72
N ILE A 449 46.86 -17.04 33.21
CA ILE A 449 46.67 -16.70 34.64
C ILE A 449 45.38 -15.86 34.82
N TYR A 450 44.67 -16.20 35.90
CA TYR A 450 43.45 -15.61 36.47
C TYR A 450 43.57 -14.12 36.87
N GLU A 451 42.52 -13.33 36.65
CA GLU A 451 41.66 -12.69 37.69
C GLU A 451 40.42 -12.03 37.06
#